data_AF-A0A6I3BCX6-F1
#
_entry.id   AF-A0A6I3BCX6-F1
#
_cell.length_a   1.000
_cell.length_b   1.000
_cell.length_c   1.000
_cell.angle_alpha   90.00
_cell.angle_beta   90.00
_cell.angle_gamma   90.00
#
_symmetry.space_group_name_H-M   'P 1'
#
loop_
_entity.id
_entity.type
_entity.pdbx_description
1 polymer ?
#
loop_
_entity_poly.entity_id
_entity_poly.type
_entity_poly.pdbx_seq_one_letter_code
_entity_poly.pdbx_strand_id
1 'polypeptide(L)'
;SCSYSANTEAVRVGEPAKIDYSNLGESVVYDTPATPTIATLVDLFNTRSDLKRADRQWIAADTLKNVIVNLRYPDGRTEPLAVGVPGDRDVDTKRLEAQVSPAEIVEFTESDFAANKNLVKGYIGPQSLGLKNSSGIRYLLDRSIAIGSAWITGANAPGRHVAGLVNGRDFSCDGIVDAADVRAGDSCPKCDAKLQIRRGIEIGHVFQLGRKYADALGLTVLDQNGKSQVVTMGSYGIGVSRAVAAIAEANHDEIGLKWPSVVSPTDVHIVVAGKPGDETSAAGEALALALHNQNMTVLLDDRKGVSPGVKFKDAELIGTPRIVIAGRGVAIGVVEVRNRRAGTSGDVAIDDAAKHIVAMPIK
;
A
#
# COMPACT_ATOMS: atom_id res chain seq x y z
N SER A 1 -7.86 18.37 3.56
CA SER A 1 -7.02 19.43 4.17
C SER A 1 -5.77 19.75 3.37
N CYS A 2 -5.11 18.79 2.71
CA CYS A 2 -4.07 19.06 1.70
C CYS A 2 -4.01 17.94 0.65
N SER A 3 -3.10 18.02 -0.33
CA SER A 3 -2.88 17.03 -1.40
C SER A 3 -1.82 15.97 -1.07
N TYR A 4 -1.41 15.85 0.20
CA TYR A 4 -0.40 14.87 0.58
C TYR A 4 -0.89 13.44 0.35
N SER A 5 -0.14 12.69 -0.46
CA SER A 5 -0.35 11.27 -0.72
C SER A 5 1.01 10.58 -0.78
N ALA A 6 1.14 9.47 -0.06
CA ALA A 6 2.32 8.63 -0.08
C ALA A 6 1.89 7.18 0.13
N ASN A 7 2.68 6.23 -0.39
CA ASN A 7 2.65 4.85 0.10
C ASN A 7 2.98 4.89 1.61
N THR A 8 2.35 4.03 2.42
CA THR A 8 2.64 3.92 3.86
C THR A 8 4.13 3.70 4.12
N GLU A 9 4.83 3.03 3.21
CA GLU A 9 6.29 2.80 3.25
C GLU A 9 7.11 4.11 3.18
N ALA A 10 6.54 5.18 2.60
CA ALA A 10 7.23 6.46 2.35
C ALA A 10 6.70 7.63 3.20
N VAL A 11 5.71 7.40 4.06
CA VAL A 11 5.17 8.47 4.91
C VAL A 11 6.25 8.97 5.84
N ARG A 12 6.55 10.26 5.81
CA ARG A 12 7.38 10.89 6.83
C ARG A 12 6.48 11.35 7.97
N VAL A 13 6.89 11.15 9.22
CA VAL A 13 6.19 11.75 10.36
C VAL A 13 6.75 13.17 10.54
N GLY A 14 5.94 14.11 11.06
CA GLY A 14 6.47 15.41 11.48
C GLY A 14 7.45 15.25 12.63
N GLU A 15 8.43 16.14 12.78
CA GLU A 15 9.26 16.15 13.98
C GLU A 15 8.43 16.69 15.15
N PRO A 16 8.22 15.90 16.22
CA PRO A 16 7.41 16.34 17.34
C PRO A 16 8.12 17.46 18.11
N ALA A 17 7.34 18.41 18.62
CA ALA A 17 7.88 19.48 19.45
C ALA A 17 8.54 18.90 20.71
N LYS A 18 9.61 19.54 21.17
CA LYS A 18 10.25 19.21 22.45
C LYS A 18 9.23 19.37 23.58
N ILE A 19 9.17 18.37 24.45
CA ILE A 19 8.32 18.35 25.64
C ILE A 19 9.11 18.92 26.82
N ASP A 20 8.49 19.79 27.61
CA ASP A 20 9.08 20.23 28.87
C ASP A 20 8.98 19.13 29.94
N TYR A 21 10.12 18.77 30.52
CA TYR A 21 10.27 17.72 31.53
C TYR A 21 10.86 18.26 32.84
N SER A 22 10.93 19.59 33.01
CA SER A 22 11.51 20.23 34.20
C SER A 22 10.83 19.81 35.52
N ASN A 23 9.54 19.48 35.46
CA ASN A 23 8.76 19.03 36.62
C ASN A 23 8.74 17.50 36.81
N LEU A 24 9.44 16.74 35.96
CA LEU A 24 9.49 15.27 36.08
C LEU A 24 10.61 14.85 37.03
N GLY A 25 10.27 13.99 37.99
CA GLY A 25 11.25 13.38 38.91
C GLY A 25 12.25 12.46 38.21
N GLU A 26 13.17 11.90 39.00
CA GLU A 26 14.12 10.90 38.53
C GLU A 26 13.42 9.61 38.08
N SER A 27 14.00 8.93 37.09
CA SER A 27 13.51 7.63 36.65
C SER A 27 13.71 6.57 37.74
N VAL A 28 12.73 5.69 37.95
CA VAL A 28 12.78 4.65 39.00
C VAL A 28 12.68 3.26 38.39
N VAL A 29 13.57 2.36 38.82
CA VAL A 29 13.56 0.95 38.44
C VAL A 29 12.65 0.17 39.38
N TYR A 30 11.76 -0.64 38.82
CA TYR A 30 10.81 -1.48 39.53
C TYR A 30 11.01 -2.96 39.20
N ASP A 31 10.77 -3.80 40.19
CA ASP A 31 10.62 -5.25 39.97
C ASP A 31 9.27 -5.52 39.30
N THR A 32 9.34 -6.09 38.10
CA THR A 32 8.24 -6.42 37.20
C THR A 32 8.41 -7.85 36.65
N PRO A 33 8.39 -8.88 37.51
CA PRO A 33 8.60 -10.26 37.08
C PRO A 33 7.52 -10.70 36.08
N ALA A 34 7.87 -11.60 35.16
CA ALA A 34 6.95 -12.17 34.18
C ALA A 34 6.20 -11.16 33.28
N THR A 35 6.84 -10.02 32.96
CA THR A 35 6.28 -9.01 32.05
C THR A 35 7.08 -8.84 30.75
N PRO A 36 7.29 -9.88 29.93
CA PRO A 36 8.13 -9.80 28.74
C PRO A 36 7.47 -9.07 27.54
N THR A 37 6.22 -8.63 27.67
CA THR A 37 5.45 -8.01 26.58
C THR A 37 4.88 -6.67 27.02
N ILE A 38 4.57 -5.80 26.06
CA ILE A 38 3.93 -4.50 26.33
C ILE A 38 2.59 -4.68 27.06
N ALA A 39 1.77 -5.65 26.64
CA ALA A 39 0.49 -5.92 27.27
C ALA A 39 0.65 -6.31 28.74
N THR A 40 1.50 -7.30 29.03
CA THR A 40 1.73 -7.75 30.42
C THR A 40 2.36 -6.68 31.29
N LEU A 41 3.18 -5.79 30.72
CA LEU A 41 3.76 -4.63 31.42
C LEU A 41 2.69 -3.59 31.78
N VAL A 42 1.85 -3.21 30.81
CA VAL A 42 0.75 -2.24 31.02
C VAL A 42 -0.24 -2.77 32.06
N ASP A 43 -0.60 -4.05 31.98
CA ASP A 43 -1.50 -4.70 32.95
C ASP A 43 -0.93 -4.66 34.37
N LEU A 44 0.37 -4.95 34.52
CA LEU A 44 1.04 -4.87 35.82
C LEU A 44 1.01 -3.44 36.38
N PHE A 45 1.40 -2.45 35.57
CA PHE A 45 1.43 -1.04 35.96
C PHE A 45 0.03 -0.50 36.34
N ASN A 46 -1.02 -1.02 35.72
CA ASN A 46 -2.41 -0.68 36.05
C ASN A 46 -2.99 -1.48 37.23
N THR A 47 -2.36 -2.58 37.64
CA THR A 47 -2.83 -3.43 38.74
C THR A 47 -2.14 -3.12 40.05
N ARG A 48 -0.83 -2.88 40.03
CA ARG A 48 0.02 -2.66 41.21
C ARG A 48 -0.16 -1.24 41.76
N SER A 49 -0.58 -1.10 43.02
CA SER A 49 -1.04 0.18 43.59
C SER A 49 0.01 1.29 43.61
N ASP A 50 1.28 0.96 43.77
CA ASP A 50 2.42 1.89 43.77
C ASP A 50 2.83 2.36 42.36
N LEU A 51 2.38 1.69 41.30
CA LEU A 51 2.68 2.05 39.90
C LEU A 51 1.54 2.78 39.21
N LYS A 52 0.33 2.78 39.78
CA LYS A 52 -0.83 3.41 39.15
C LYS A 52 -0.65 4.91 39.08
N ARG A 53 -1.08 5.45 37.94
CA ARG A 53 -1.27 6.88 37.77
C ARG A 53 -2.57 7.33 38.41
N ALA A 54 -2.55 8.55 38.95
CA ALA A 54 -3.74 9.18 39.54
C ALA A 54 -4.65 9.84 38.48
N ASP A 55 -4.09 10.24 37.34
CA ASP A 55 -4.78 11.02 36.31
C ASP A 55 -5.46 10.14 35.24
N ARG A 56 -4.85 9.01 34.87
CA ARG A 56 -5.42 8.05 33.91
C ARG A 56 -4.77 6.68 34.03
N GLN A 57 -5.33 5.69 33.35
CA GLN A 57 -4.66 4.40 33.17
C GLN A 57 -3.45 4.53 32.25
N TRP A 58 -2.46 3.66 32.48
CA TRP A 58 -1.37 3.42 31.55
C TRP A 58 -1.89 2.75 30.28
N ILE A 59 -1.36 3.15 29.14
CA ILE A 59 -1.64 2.56 27.84
C ILE A 59 -0.32 2.15 27.16
N ALA A 60 -0.40 1.31 26.14
CA ALA A 60 0.80 0.85 25.41
C ALA A 60 1.66 2.01 24.87
N ALA A 61 1.06 3.14 24.50
CA ALA A 61 1.75 4.34 24.03
C ALA A 61 2.59 5.05 25.10
N ASP A 62 2.47 4.67 26.39
CA ASP A 62 3.35 5.15 27.47
C ASP A 62 4.65 4.36 27.59
N THR A 63 4.74 3.23 26.89
CA THR A 63 5.91 2.35 26.94
C THR A 63 6.79 2.57 25.71
N LEU A 64 8.09 2.36 25.85
CA LEU A 64 9.06 2.40 24.76
C LEU A 64 9.55 0.99 24.46
N LYS A 65 9.18 0.49 23.28
CA LYS A 65 9.56 -0.82 22.76
C LYS A 65 10.89 -0.69 22.03
N ASN A 66 11.90 -1.47 22.44
CA ASN A 66 13.20 -1.55 21.78
C ASN A 66 13.29 -2.87 21.00
N VAL A 67 13.32 -2.76 19.67
CA VAL A 67 13.41 -3.90 18.75
C VAL A 67 14.83 -3.99 18.22
N ILE A 68 15.41 -5.19 18.23
CA ILE A 68 16.72 -5.45 17.63
C ILE A 68 16.50 -6.17 16.30
N VAL A 69 17.15 -5.69 15.26
CA VAL A 69 17.21 -6.34 13.95
C VAL A 69 18.68 -6.47 13.52
N ASN A 70 18.94 -7.34 12.55
CA ASN A 70 20.24 -7.42 11.89
C ASN A 70 20.17 -6.70 10.54
N LEU A 71 21.22 -5.97 10.20
CA LEU A 71 21.44 -5.38 8.89
C LEU A 71 22.44 -6.22 8.12
N ARG A 72 21.99 -6.84 7.03
CA ARG A 72 22.86 -7.61 6.13
C ARG A 72 23.20 -6.77 4.91
N TYR A 73 24.47 -6.48 4.72
CA TYR A 73 24.97 -5.70 3.59
C TYR A 73 25.27 -6.59 2.37
N PRO A 74 25.28 -6.02 1.15
CA PRO A 74 25.60 -6.77 -0.07
C PRO A 74 27.01 -7.39 -0.08
N ASP A 75 27.94 -6.86 0.72
CA ASP A 75 29.30 -7.40 0.89
C ASP A 75 29.37 -8.61 1.84
N GLY A 76 28.22 -9.05 2.39
CA GLY A 76 28.11 -10.17 3.32
C GLY A 76 28.30 -9.79 4.79
N ARG A 77 28.63 -8.54 5.11
CA ARG A 77 28.72 -8.06 6.50
C ARG A 77 27.33 -8.03 7.14
N THR A 78 27.25 -8.45 8.39
CA THR A 78 26.03 -8.34 9.21
C THR A 78 26.34 -7.58 10.49
N GLU A 79 25.48 -6.64 10.87
CA GLU A 79 25.60 -5.91 12.14
C GLU A 79 24.22 -5.67 12.78
N PRO A 80 24.11 -5.66 14.12
CA PRO A 80 22.85 -5.37 14.80
C PRO A 80 22.48 -3.89 14.74
N LEU A 81 21.17 -3.63 14.71
CA LEU A 81 20.55 -2.32 14.82
C LEU A 81 19.45 -2.38 15.87
N ALA A 82 19.47 -1.45 16.82
CA ALA A 82 18.38 -1.25 17.76
C ALA A 82 17.47 -0.11 17.30
N VAL A 83 16.16 -0.32 17.36
CA VAL A 83 15.13 0.65 16.98
C VAL A 83 14.12 0.81 18.11
N GLY A 84 14.01 2.04 18.64
CA GLY A 84 12.99 2.39 19.63
C GLY A 84 11.72 2.89 18.96
N VAL A 85 10.57 2.31 19.30
CA VAL A 85 9.23 2.76 18.85
C VAL A 85 8.29 2.84 20.05
N PRO A 86 7.23 3.69 20.00
CA PRO A 86 6.17 3.64 21.00
C PRO A 86 5.61 2.21 21.14
N GLY A 87 5.25 1.78 22.34
CA GLY A 87 4.88 0.38 22.58
C GLY A 87 3.55 -0.05 21.97
N ASP A 88 2.68 0.90 21.64
CA ASP A 88 1.49 0.68 20.84
C ASP A 88 1.80 0.53 19.34
N ARG A 89 3.05 0.75 18.90
CA ARG A 89 3.50 0.67 17.50
C ARG A 89 4.42 -0.52 17.27
N ASP A 90 4.51 -0.93 16.01
CA ASP A 90 5.45 -1.96 15.57
C ASP A 90 6.42 -1.39 14.53
N VAL A 91 7.60 -2.01 14.44
CA VAL A 91 8.57 -1.67 13.39
C VAL A 91 8.04 -2.21 12.06
N ASP A 92 7.72 -1.31 11.15
CA ASP A 92 7.45 -1.64 9.76
C ASP A 92 8.79 -1.84 9.05
N THR A 93 9.07 -3.11 8.73
CA THR A 93 10.34 -3.51 8.11
C THR A 93 10.59 -2.80 6.80
N LYS A 94 9.57 -2.56 5.98
CA LYS A 94 9.75 -1.89 4.69
C LYS A 94 10.12 -0.42 4.84
N ARG A 95 9.51 0.26 5.82
CA ARG A 95 9.85 1.65 6.17
C ARG A 95 11.29 1.75 6.67
N LEU A 96 11.69 0.83 7.54
CA LEU A 96 13.06 0.78 8.05
C LEU A 96 14.07 0.43 6.94
N GLU A 97 13.76 -0.54 6.08
CA GLU A 97 14.64 -1.03 5.01
C GLU A 97 14.96 0.07 3.98
N ALA A 98 13.95 0.89 3.65
CA ALA A 98 14.14 2.05 2.78
C ALA A 98 15.15 3.07 3.32
N GLN A 99 15.39 3.09 4.64
CA GLN A 99 16.30 4.03 5.31
C GLN A 99 17.68 3.45 5.63
N VAL A 100 17.82 2.12 5.59
CA VAL A 100 19.11 1.43 5.83
C VAL A 100 19.75 0.88 4.56
N SER A 101 19.16 1.16 3.39
CA SER A 101 19.71 0.82 2.08
C SER A 101 21.20 1.22 1.98
N PRO A 102 22.09 0.33 1.50
CA PRO A 102 21.80 -0.91 0.77
C PRO A 102 21.65 -2.17 1.64
N ALA A 103 21.60 -2.05 2.97
CA ALA A 103 21.41 -3.21 3.83
C ALA A 103 19.96 -3.71 3.79
N GLU A 104 19.81 -5.03 3.90
CA GLU A 104 18.53 -5.71 4.12
C GLU A 104 18.31 -5.96 5.61
N ILE A 105 17.05 -5.96 6.03
CA ILE A 105 16.68 -6.30 7.40
C ILE A 105 16.52 -7.81 7.50
N VAL A 106 17.23 -8.42 8.44
CA VAL A 106 17.04 -9.82 8.82
C VAL A 106 16.74 -9.92 10.31
N GLU A 107 16.05 -11.00 10.67
CA GLU A 107 15.66 -11.25 12.05
C GLU A 107 16.88 -11.33 12.97
N PHE A 108 16.74 -10.78 14.17
CA PHE A 108 17.69 -10.96 15.26
C PHE A 108 17.27 -12.18 16.08
N THR A 109 18.03 -13.26 15.96
CA THR A 109 17.66 -14.61 16.40
C THR A 109 18.02 -14.88 17.86
N GLU A 110 17.55 -16.00 18.41
CA GLU A 110 17.97 -16.47 19.75
C GLU A 110 19.48 -16.66 19.87
N SER A 111 20.15 -17.13 18.81
CA SER A 111 21.62 -17.24 18.80
C SER A 111 22.29 -15.89 18.88
N ASP A 112 21.71 -14.85 18.26
CA ASP A 112 22.24 -13.49 18.34
C ASP A 112 22.06 -12.92 19.75
N PHE A 113 20.92 -13.18 20.40
CA PHE A 113 20.72 -12.83 21.81
C PHE A 113 21.71 -13.55 22.73
N ALA A 114 21.96 -14.85 22.52
CA ALA A 114 22.92 -15.61 23.31
C ALA A 114 24.36 -15.08 23.16
N ALA A 115 24.71 -14.57 21.97
CA ALA A 115 26.01 -13.95 21.71
C ALA A 115 26.15 -12.54 22.34
N ASN A 116 25.04 -11.85 22.61
CA ASN A 116 25.02 -10.48 23.10
C ASN A 116 24.59 -10.40 24.58
N LYS A 117 25.56 -10.57 25.50
CA LYS A 117 25.33 -10.55 26.96
C LYS A 117 24.74 -9.24 27.50
N ASN A 118 24.82 -8.16 26.74
CA ASN A 118 24.28 -6.84 27.11
C ASN A 118 22.78 -6.68 26.79
N LEU A 119 22.17 -7.65 26.10
CA LEU A 119 20.76 -7.62 25.72
C LEU A 119 19.96 -8.61 26.55
N VAL A 120 19.04 -8.11 27.37
CA VAL A 120 18.11 -8.95 28.14
C VAL A 120 16.78 -8.98 27.42
N LYS A 121 16.50 -10.06 26.68
CA LYS A 121 15.25 -10.21 25.90
C LYS A 121 14.03 -9.96 26.79
N GLY A 122 13.12 -9.11 26.33
CA GLY A 122 11.92 -8.67 27.07
C GLY A 122 12.17 -7.54 28.08
N TYR A 123 13.42 -7.17 28.36
CA TYR A 123 13.78 -6.14 29.34
C TYR A 123 14.89 -5.20 28.82
N ILE A 124 15.02 -5.06 27.50
CA ILE A 124 16.02 -4.20 26.84
C ILE A 124 15.62 -2.73 27.05
N GLY A 125 16.52 -1.96 27.65
CA GLY A 125 16.36 -0.53 27.91
C GLY A 125 17.32 0.33 27.09
N PRO A 126 16.94 1.57 26.75
CA PRO A 126 17.75 2.44 25.91
C PRO A 126 19.07 2.89 26.57
N GLN A 127 19.21 2.75 27.89
CA GLN A 127 20.45 3.07 28.60
C GLN A 127 21.64 2.18 28.20
N SER A 128 21.39 0.96 27.72
CA SER A 128 22.46 0.07 27.23
C SER A 128 22.71 0.25 25.73
N LEU A 129 21.74 0.80 24.99
CA LEU A 129 21.72 0.90 23.53
C LEU A 129 22.42 2.17 23.06
N GLY A 130 23.20 2.06 21.99
CA GLY A 130 23.93 3.17 21.38
C GLY A 130 25.40 2.83 21.14
N LEU A 131 26.00 3.41 20.10
CA LEU A 131 27.41 3.16 19.74
C LEU A 131 28.41 3.50 20.87
N LYS A 132 28.02 4.42 21.75
CA LYS A 132 28.83 4.87 22.90
C LYS A 132 28.44 4.23 24.24
N ASN A 133 27.41 3.38 24.24
CA ASN A 133 26.88 2.74 25.45
C ASN A 133 27.35 1.28 25.53
N SER A 134 26.98 0.58 26.61
CA SER A 134 27.53 -0.74 26.94
C SER A 134 27.29 -1.81 25.86
N SER A 135 26.22 -1.71 25.07
CA SER A 135 25.95 -2.66 23.98
C SER A 135 26.84 -2.43 22.75
N GLY A 136 27.27 -1.19 22.48
CA GLY A 136 27.91 -0.80 21.21
C GLY A 136 27.00 -0.93 19.98
N ILE A 137 25.71 -1.22 20.16
CA ILE A 137 24.74 -1.42 19.08
C ILE A 137 24.16 -0.07 18.71
N ARG A 138 24.19 0.30 17.43
CA ARG A 138 23.61 1.55 16.95
C ARG A 138 22.13 1.63 17.34
N TYR A 139 21.73 2.73 17.97
CA TYR A 139 20.37 2.93 18.44
C TYR A 139 19.69 4.07 17.70
N LEU A 140 18.61 3.75 16.97
CA LEU A 140 17.77 4.72 16.29
C LEU A 140 16.43 4.84 17.01
N LEU A 141 15.92 6.06 17.15
CA LEU A 141 14.57 6.28 17.64
C LEU A 141 13.63 6.56 16.47
N ASP A 142 12.42 6.01 16.55
CA ASP A 142 11.34 6.45 15.69
C ASP A 142 11.08 7.94 15.89
N ARG A 143 10.86 8.64 14.78
CA ARG A 143 10.67 10.09 14.74
C ARG A 143 9.54 10.58 15.64
N SER A 144 8.53 9.76 15.93
CA SER A 144 7.44 10.13 16.85
C SER A 144 7.89 10.33 18.31
N ILE A 145 9.09 9.86 18.68
CA ILE A 145 9.60 9.94 20.05
C ILE A 145 10.27 11.31 20.27
N ALA A 146 9.52 12.23 20.85
CA ALA A 146 9.98 13.59 21.13
C ALA A 146 11.14 13.64 22.14
N ILE A 147 12.04 14.60 21.99
CA ILE A 147 12.94 14.99 23.09
C ILE A 147 12.09 15.46 24.27
N GLY A 148 12.41 14.99 25.48
CA GLY A 148 11.67 15.29 26.70
C GLY A 148 10.47 14.38 26.99
N SER A 149 10.15 13.45 26.09
CA SER A 149 9.14 12.42 26.36
C SER A 149 9.63 11.42 27.42
N ALA A 150 8.72 11.00 28.30
CA ALA A 150 8.99 10.08 29.41
C ALA A 150 8.34 8.72 29.15
N TRP A 151 9.09 7.64 29.43
CA TRP A 151 8.70 6.29 29.02
C TRP A 151 8.81 5.27 30.15
N ILE A 152 8.01 4.20 30.02
CA ILE A 152 8.25 2.93 30.69
C ILE A 152 8.98 2.00 29.72
N THR A 153 10.13 1.44 30.11
CA THR A 153 10.92 0.57 29.24
C THR A 153 11.76 -0.40 30.04
N GLY A 154 12.43 -1.35 29.38
CA GLY A 154 13.25 -2.33 30.06
C GLY A 154 14.38 -1.69 30.87
N ALA A 155 14.78 -2.31 31.98
CA ALA A 155 15.89 -1.83 32.82
C ALA A 155 17.20 -2.60 32.61
N ASN A 156 17.33 -3.33 31.49
CA ASN A 156 18.48 -4.18 31.16
C ASN A 156 18.75 -5.28 32.20
N ALA A 157 17.73 -5.69 32.94
CA ALA A 157 17.81 -6.75 33.93
C ALA A 157 16.53 -7.62 33.89
N PRO A 158 16.65 -8.95 34.04
CA PRO A 158 15.48 -9.83 34.00
C PRO A 158 14.45 -9.43 35.04
N GLY A 159 13.19 -9.30 34.60
CA GLY A 159 12.08 -8.97 35.49
C GLY A 159 12.10 -7.53 36.00
N ARG A 160 12.78 -6.59 35.32
CA ARG A 160 12.84 -5.19 35.73
C ARG A 160 12.59 -4.21 34.60
N HIS A 161 11.79 -3.18 34.91
CA HIS A 161 11.53 -2.05 34.04
C HIS A 161 11.82 -0.74 34.77
N VAL A 162 12.13 0.29 34.00
CA VAL A 162 12.28 1.66 34.49
C VAL A 162 11.09 2.49 34.04
N ALA A 163 10.56 3.34 34.91
CA ALA A 163 9.49 4.28 34.60
C ALA A 163 9.97 5.72 34.78
N GLY A 164 9.40 6.63 33.98
CA GLY A 164 9.80 8.04 33.97
C GLY A 164 11.15 8.27 33.30
N LEU A 165 11.56 7.38 32.39
CA LEU A 165 12.82 7.50 31.67
C LEU A 165 12.67 8.50 30.51
N VAL A 166 13.39 9.61 30.57
CA VAL A 166 13.20 10.76 29.68
C VAL A 166 14.22 10.80 28.55
N ASN A 167 13.74 10.90 27.30
CA ASN A 167 14.60 11.08 26.12
C ASN A 167 15.31 12.45 26.17
N GLY A 168 16.63 12.45 26.09
CA GLY A 168 17.48 13.64 26.16
C GLY A 168 17.95 14.01 27.58
N ARG A 169 17.39 13.38 28.63
CA ARG A 169 17.88 13.48 30.01
C ARG A 169 18.55 12.18 30.46
N ASP A 170 17.84 11.06 30.33
CA ASP A 170 18.25 9.76 30.89
C ASP A 170 18.81 8.80 29.83
N PHE A 171 18.47 9.03 28.56
CA PHE A 171 19.04 8.31 27.41
C PHE A 171 19.08 9.21 26.18
N SER A 172 19.84 8.78 25.18
CA SER A 172 19.94 9.42 23.86
C SER A 172 20.06 8.34 22.78
N CYS A 173 20.03 8.74 21.51
CA CYS A 173 20.14 7.85 20.36
C CYS A 173 21.23 8.32 19.39
N ASP A 174 21.67 7.42 18.52
CA ASP A 174 22.64 7.70 17.46
C ASP A 174 22.00 8.36 16.22
N GLY A 175 20.67 8.29 16.11
CA GLY A 175 19.93 8.91 15.01
C GLY A 175 18.43 8.71 15.09
N ILE A 176 17.72 9.33 14.15
CA ILE A 176 16.26 9.26 14.02
C ILE A 176 15.90 8.50 12.75
N VAL A 177 14.83 7.71 12.81
CA VAL A 177 14.31 6.90 11.71
C VAL A 177 12.79 6.99 11.66
N ASP A 178 12.20 6.82 10.48
CA ASP A 178 10.75 6.64 10.31
C ASP A 178 10.43 5.14 10.30
N ALA A 179 10.36 4.47 11.46
CA ALA A 179 10.29 3.00 11.54
C ALA A 179 8.93 2.46 11.98
N ALA A 180 8.13 3.23 12.70
CA ALA A 180 6.83 2.79 13.18
C ALA A 180 5.82 2.59 12.03
N ASP A 181 4.91 1.64 12.20
CA ASP A 181 3.75 1.42 11.35
C ASP A 181 2.84 2.66 11.30
N VAL A 182 2.38 3.00 10.09
CA VAL A 182 1.48 4.14 9.85
C VAL A 182 0.03 3.68 9.98
N ARG A 183 -0.76 4.41 10.77
CA ARG A 183 -2.17 4.10 11.04
C ARG A 183 -3.10 5.20 10.57
N ALA A 184 -4.33 4.83 10.28
CA ALA A 184 -5.39 5.81 10.04
C ALA A 184 -5.58 6.67 11.29
N GLY A 185 -5.66 8.00 11.12
CA GLY A 185 -5.69 8.94 12.24
C GLY A 185 -4.33 9.48 12.68
N ASP A 186 -3.22 9.01 12.12
CA ASP A 186 -1.92 9.66 12.31
C ASP A 186 -1.90 11.07 11.71
N SER A 187 -1.04 11.94 12.23
CA SER A 187 -0.95 13.33 11.77
C SER A 187 -0.24 13.41 10.42
N CYS A 188 -0.81 14.19 9.49
CA CYS A 188 -0.21 14.46 8.21
C CYS A 188 1.06 15.31 8.38
N PRO A 189 2.21 14.92 7.80
CA PRO A 189 3.47 15.66 7.96
C PRO A 189 3.48 17.07 7.34
N LYS A 190 2.46 17.41 6.54
CA LYS A 190 2.36 18.72 5.89
C LYS A 190 1.41 19.70 6.57
N CYS A 191 0.39 19.20 7.28
CA CYS A 191 -0.70 20.05 7.76
C CYS A 191 -1.38 19.56 9.04
N ASP A 192 -0.83 18.52 9.67
CA ASP A 192 -1.31 17.89 10.92
C ASP A 192 -2.73 17.30 10.90
N ALA A 193 -3.46 17.44 9.78
CA ALA A 193 -4.74 16.77 9.58
C ALA A 193 -4.58 15.25 9.60
N LYS A 194 -5.66 14.55 9.96
CA LYS A 194 -5.66 13.09 10.13
C LYS A 194 -5.50 12.34 8.80
N LEU A 195 -4.54 11.44 8.73
CA LEU A 195 -4.30 10.58 7.57
C LEU A 195 -5.43 9.56 7.40
N GLN A 196 -5.79 9.31 6.14
CA GLN A 196 -6.65 8.20 5.73
C GLN A 196 -5.79 7.17 4.99
N ILE A 197 -6.01 5.89 5.28
CA ILE A 197 -5.35 4.79 4.57
C ILE A 197 -6.35 4.20 3.58
N ARG A 198 -5.92 4.05 2.33
CA ARG A 198 -6.69 3.38 1.27
C ARG A 198 -5.83 2.29 0.65
N ARG A 199 -6.47 1.21 0.22
CA ARG A 199 -5.82 0.19 -0.60
C ARG A 199 -5.73 0.69 -2.04
N GLY A 200 -4.59 0.48 -2.67
CA GLY A 200 -4.34 0.84 -4.05
C GLY A 200 -3.55 -0.26 -4.76
N ILE A 201 -3.76 -0.39 -6.06
CA ILE A 201 -2.96 -1.25 -6.93
C ILE A 201 -1.97 -0.33 -7.64
N GLU A 202 -0.67 -0.54 -7.42
CA GLU A 202 0.37 0.19 -8.13
C GLU A 202 0.41 -0.25 -9.60
N ILE A 203 -0.08 0.60 -10.51
CA ILE A 203 -0.07 0.36 -11.95
C ILE A 203 1.15 0.96 -12.65
N GLY A 204 1.93 1.80 -11.97
CA GLY A 204 3.15 2.36 -12.50
C GLY A 204 3.98 3.08 -11.43
N HIS A 205 5.25 3.29 -11.75
CA HIS A 205 6.25 3.89 -10.86
C HIS A 205 7.23 4.72 -11.67
N VAL A 206 7.63 5.88 -11.14
CA VAL A 206 8.66 6.74 -11.72
C VAL A 206 9.82 6.88 -10.75
N PHE A 207 11.04 6.66 -11.22
CA PHE A 207 12.25 6.70 -10.41
C PHE A 207 13.25 7.72 -10.94
N GLN A 208 13.79 8.54 -10.03
CA GLN A 208 14.99 9.31 -10.28
C GLN A 208 16.20 8.42 -9.96
N LEU A 209 16.73 7.72 -10.97
CA LEU A 209 17.86 6.79 -10.78
C LEU A 209 19.19 7.51 -10.53
N GLY A 210 19.24 8.81 -10.84
CA GLY A 210 20.45 9.61 -10.71
C GLY A 210 21.53 9.07 -11.64
N ARG A 211 22.75 8.89 -11.11
CA ARG A 211 23.90 8.40 -11.89
C ARG A 211 24.26 6.94 -11.61
N LYS A 212 23.53 6.25 -10.72
CA LYS A 212 23.85 4.90 -10.22
C LYS A 212 24.27 3.92 -11.33
N TYR A 213 23.48 3.81 -12.39
CA TYR A 213 23.77 2.88 -13.49
C TYR A 213 24.75 3.47 -14.51
N ALA A 214 24.69 4.77 -14.76
CA ALA A 214 25.59 5.44 -15.68
C ALA A 214 27.04 5.39 -15.18
N ASP A 215 27.27 5.58 -13.88
CA ASP A 215 28.58 5.40 -13.23
C ASP A 215 29.07 3.96 -13.37
N ALA A 216 28.23 2.98 -13.05
CA ALA A 216 28.60 1.57 -13.11
C ALA A 216 28.93 1.08 -14.54
N LEU A 217 28.28 1.65 -15.56
CA LEU A 217 28.47 1.28 -16.96
C LEU A 217 29.48 2.18 -17.69
N GLY A 218 30.01 3.23 -17.04
CA GLY A 218 30.89 4.21 -17.68
C GLY A 218 30.21 5.05 -18.76
N LEU A 219 28.89 5.27 -18.66
CA LEU A 219 28.11 6.02 -19.64
C LEU A 219 28.33 7.53 -19.46
N THR A 220 29.10 8.12 -20.38
CA THR A 220 29.41 9.55 -20.38
C THR A 220 29.08 10.20 -21.73
N VAL A 221 28.82 11.51 -21.70
CA VAL A 221 28.59 12.36 -22.87
C VAL A 221 29.38 13.65 -22.71
N LEU A 222 29.72 14.31 -23.82
CA LEU A 222 30.28 15.67 -23.75
C LEU A 222 29.15 16.68 -23.54
N ASP A 223 29.34 17.61 -22.61
CA ASP A 223 28.45 18.75 -22.43
C ASP A 223 28.68 19.84 -23.49
N GLN A 224 27.93 20.93 -23.40
CA GLN A 224 28.03 22.07 -24.33
C GLN A 224 29.41 22.75 -24.37
N ASN A 225 30.29 22.49 -23.39
CA ASN A 225 31.66 23.00 -23.33
C ASN A 225 32.70 21.95 -23.75
N GLY A 226 32.27 20.78 -24.23
CA GLY A 226 33.16 19.68 -24.59
C GLY A 226 33.73 18.92 -23.38
N LYS A 227 33.15 19.08 -22.18
CA LYS A 227 33.60 18.35 -20.99
C LYS A 227 32.80 17.07 -20.80
N SER A 228 33.48 15.98 -20.47
CA SER A 228 32.83 14.69 -20.17
C SER A 228 31.97 14.78 -18.90
N GLN A 229 30.71 14.37 -19.01
CA GLN A 229 29.71 14.31 -17.95
C GLN A 229 29.06 12.93 -17.90
N VAL A 230 28.82 12.43 -16.69
CA VAL A 230 28.04 11.20 -16.48
C VAL A 230 26.55 11.51 -16.69
N VAL A 231 25.89 10.65 -17.45
CA VAL A 231 24.46 10.78 -17.76
C VAL A 231 23.62 10.63 -16.49
N THR A 232 22.65 11.53 -16.30
CA THR A 232 21.64 11.41 -15.24
C THR A 232 20.40 10.71 -15.80
N MET A 233 19.96 9.67 -15.12
CA MET A 233 18.92 8.75 -15.60
C MET A 233 17.63 8.87 -14.81
N GLY A 234 16.51 8.70 -15.51
CA GLY A 234 15.19 8.43 -14.95
C GLY A 234 14.64 7.12 -15.52
N SER A 235 13.74 6.48 -14.79
CA SER A 235 13.02 5.29 -15.26
C SER A 235 11.53 5.44 -14.99
N TYR A 236 10.72 4.98 -15.94
CA TYR A 236 9.27 5.12 -15.92
C TYR A 236 8.66 3.77 -16.33
N GLY A 237 7.95 3.13 -15.40
CA GLY A 237 7.36 1.82 -15.61
C GLY A 237 5.84 1.88 -15.47
N ILE A 238 5.13 1.21 -16.38
CA ILE A 238 3.70 0.92 -16.27
C ILE A 238 3.52 -0.58 -16.42
N GLY A 239 2.85 -1.20 -15.45
CA GLY A 239 2.50 -2.61 -15.51
C GLY A 239 1.30 -2.82 -16.42
N VAL A 240 1.49 -2.88 -17.75
CA VAL A 240 0.39 -2.95 -18.73
C VAL A 240 -0.59 -4.09 -18.42
N SER A 241 -0.11 -5.31 -18.20
CA SER A 241 -0.97 -6.45 -17.84
C SER A 241 -1.68 -6.25 -16.49
N ARG A 242 -1.02 -5.61 -15.53
CA ARG A 242 -1.62 -5.27 -14.22
C ARG A 242 -2.68 -4.18 -14.36
N ALA A 243 -2.50 -3.22 -15.27
CA ALA A 243 -3.47 -2.18 -15.54
C ALA A 243 -4.80 -2.77 -16.06
N VAL A 244 -4.74 -3.79 -16.92
CA VAL A 244 -5.95 -4.52 -17.37
C VAL A 244 -6.71 -5.11 -16.18
N ALA A 245 -6.01 -5.80 -15.28
CA ALA A 245 -6.63 -6.36 -14.06
C ALA A 245 -7.18 -5.28 -13.13
N ALA A 246 -6.47 -4.16 -12.94
CA ALA A 246 -6.92 -3.04 -12.12
C ALA A 246 -8.17 -2.36 -12.72
N ILE A 247 -8.25 -2.26 -14.05
CA ILE A 247 -9.44 -1.74 -14.74
C ILE A 247 -10.62 -2.70 -14.53
N ALA A 248 -10.42 -4.01 -14.66
CA ALA A 248 -11.46 -5.01 -14.40
C ALA A 248 -11.96 -4.95 -12.93
N GLU A 249 -11.05 -4.89 -11.96
CA GLU A 249 -11.38 -4.77 -10.53
C GLU A 249 -12.20 -3.50 -10.25
N ALA A 250 -11.87 -2.37 -10.88
CA ALA A 250 -12.60 -1.13 -10.70
C ALA A 250 -13.91 -1.05 -11.52
N ASN A 251 -14.11 -1.93 -12.50
CA ASN A 251 -15.22 -1.84 -13.46
C ASN A 251 -15.88 -3.21 -13.68
N HIS A 252 -16.58 -3.71 -12.66
CA HIS A 252 -17.40 -4.91 -12.73
C HIS A 252 -18.67 -4.76 -11.87
N ASP A 253 -19.59 -5.71 -12.00
CA ASP A 253 -20.72 -5.92 -11.09
C ASP A 253 -20.97 -7.43 -10.96
N GLU A 254 -22.07 -7.82 -10.29
CA GLU A 254 -22.43 -9.21 -10.01
C GLU A 254 -22.60 -10.09 -11.27
N ILE A 255 -22.78 -9.49 -12.46
CA ILE A 255 -23.03 -10.23 -13.71
C ILE A 255 -21.82 -10.21 -14.65
N GLY A 256 -20.77 -9.42 -14.38
CA GLY A 256 -19.53 -9.45 -15.15
C GLY A 256 -18.78 -8.13 -15.27
N LEU A 257 -17.98 -8.01 -16.32
CA LEU A 257 -17.15 -6.84 -16.59
C LEU A 257 -17.96 -5.65 -17.13
N LYS A 258 -17.45 -4.43 -16.93
CA LYS A 258 -18.05 -3.16 -17.40
C LYS A 258 -17.00 -2.24 -18.01
N TRP A 259 -16.34 -2.70 -19.06
CA TRP A 259 -15.19 -2.00 -19.64
C TRP A 259 -15.47 -0.51 -19.90
N PRO A 260 -14.55 0.40 -19.53
CA PRO A 260 -14.49 1.71 -20.14
C PRO A 260 -14.31 1.53 -21.64
N SER A 261 -15.07 2.26 -22.45
CA SER A 261 -15.11 2.01 -23.90
C SER A 261 -13.74 2.08 -24.57
N VAL A 262 -12.85 2.95 -24.11
CA VAL A 262 -11.50 3.14 -24.66
C VAL A 262 -10.56 1.93 -24.52
N VAL A 263 -10.90 0.97 -23.66
CA VAL A 263 -10.11 -0.25 -23.39
C VAL A 263 -10.95 -1.52 -23.51
N SER A 264 -12.18 -1.40 -24.00
CA SER A 264 -13.04 -2.56 -24.25
C SER A 264 -12.48 -3.37 -25.42
N PRO A 265 -12.53 -4.72 -25.38
CA PRO A 265 -12.05 -5.55 -26.48
C PRO A 265 -12.84 -5.32 -27.78
N THR A 266 -14.11 -4.95 -27.67
CA THR A 266 -14.99 -4.58 -28.80
C THR A 266 -15.87 -3.41 -28.43
N ASP A 267 -16.44 -2.71 -29.42
CA ASP A 267 -17.37 -1.61 -29.19
C ASP A 267 -18.82 -2.09 -29.00
N VAL A 268 -19.17 -3.19 -29.68
CA VAL A 268 -20.52 -3.78 -29.71
C VAL A 268 -20.43 -5.30 -29.73
N HIS A 269 -21.26 -5.96 -28.93
CA HIS A 269 -21.46 -7.41 -28.94
C HIS A 269 -22.87 -7.73 -29.43
N ILE A 270 -22.98 -8.22 -30.67
CA ILE A 270 -24.26 -8.64 -31.27
C ILE A 270 -24.47 -10.12 -30.99
N VAL A 271 -25.56 -10.44 -30.31
CA VAL A 271 -25.95 -11.82 -29.98
C VAL A 271 -27.10 -12.25 -30.88
N VAL A 272 -26.84 -13.25 -31.73
CA VAL A 272 -27.89 -13.90 -32.54
C VAL A 272 -28.58 -14.96 -31.68
N ALA A 273 -29.86 -14.72 -31.37
CA ALA A 273 -30.65 -15.47 -30.39
C ALA A 273 -31.92 -16.10 -30.98
N GLY A 274 -32.02 -16.19 -32.31
CA GLY A 274 -33.12 -16.88 -33.01
C GLY A 274 -32.87 -18.37 -33.25
N LYS A 275 -33.82 -19.00 -33.95
CA LYS A 275 -33.75 -20.40 -34.37
C LYS A 275 -32.95 -20.51 -35.68
N PRO A 276 -32.26 -21.63 -35.92
CA PRO A 276 -31.64 -21.88 -37.22
C PRO A 276 -32.64 -21.73 -38.37
N GLY A 277 -32.29 -20.93 -39.37
CA GLY A 277 -33.12 -20.69 -40.56
C GLY A 277 -34.14 -19.56 -40.44
N ASP A 278 -34.20 -18.85 -39.30
CA ASP A 278 -34.96 -17.60 -39.20
C ASP A 278 -34.13 -16.37 -39.63
N GLU A 279 -34.77 -15.20 -39.59
CA GLU A 279 -34.17 -13.94 -40.07
C GLU A 279 -33.15 -13.31 -39.10
N THR A 280 -32.95 -13.88 -37.90
CA THR A 280 -32.09 -13.27 -36.88
C THR A 280 -30.61 -13.28 -37.25
N SER A 281 -30.12 -14.33 -37.93
CA SER A 281 -28.73 -14.39 -38.39
C SER A 281 -28.45 -13.32 -39.43
N ALA A 282 -29.32 -13.23 -40.44
CA ALA A 282 -29.20 -12.24 -41.50
C ALA A 282 -29.27 -10.80 -40.95
N ALA A 283 -30.20 -10.53 -40.02
CA ALA A 283 -30.30 -9.23 -39.37
C ALA A 283 -29.05 -8.89 -38.53
N GLY A 284 -28.52 -9.87 -37.77
CA GLY A 284 -27.31 -9.70 -36.97
C GLY A 284 -26.06 -9.45 -37.82
N GLU A 285 -25.89 -10.19 -38.91
CA GLU A 285 -24.79 -10.04 -39.87
C GLU A 285 -24.86 -8.69 -40.60
N ALA A 286 -26.05 -8.30 -41.07
CA ALA A 286 -26.26 -7.01 -41.72
C ALA A 286 -25.96 -5.83 -40.78
N LEU A 287 -26.41 -5.90 -39.52
CA LEU A 287 -26.12 -4.89 -38.52
C LEU A 287 -24.62 -4.86 -38.18
N ALA A 288 -23.98 -6.02 -38.04
CA ALA A 288 -22.54 -6.11 -37.82
C ALA A 288 -21.75 -5.41 -38.93
N LEU A 289 -22.11 -5.65 -40.19
CA LEU A 289 -21.50 -5.00 -41.34
C LEU A 289 -21.75 -3.49 -41.36
N ALA A 290 -22.97 -3.05 -41.05
CA ALA A 290 -23.32 -1.63 -40.99
C ALA A 290 -22.49 -0.89 -39.92
N LEU A 291 -22.30 -1.48 -38.74
CA LEU A 291 -21.49 -0.92 -37.66
C LEU A 291 -19.99 -0.98 -37.98
N HIS A 292 -19.53 -2.06 -38.60
CA HIS A 292 -18.15 -2.17 -39.08
C HIS A 292 -17.81 -1.07 -40.09
N ASN A 293 -18.71 -0.77 -41.01
CA ASN A 293 -18.57 0.33 -41.96
C ASN A 293 -18.55 1.73 -41.30
N GLN A 294 -18.93 1.82 -40.01
CA GLN A 294 -18.79 3.01 -39.16
C GLN A 294 -17.51 2.96 -38.29
N ASN A 295 -16.55 2.08 -38.62
CA ASN A 295 -15.30 1.84 -37.90
C ASN A 295 -15.48 1.33 -36.46
N MET A 296 -16.58 0.65 -36.17
CA MET A 296 -16.76 -0.02 -34.88
C MET A 296 -16.20 -1.44 -34.91
N THR A 297 -15.57 -1.85 -33.81
CA THR A 297 -15.15 -3.23 -33.58
C THR A 297 -16.34 -4.03 -33.07
N VAL A 298 -16.82 -4.99 -33.87
CA VAL A 298 -18.03 -5.77 -33.56
C VAL A 298 -17.66 -7.21 -33.21
N LEU A 299 -18.16 -7.70 -32.07
CA LEU A 299 -18.20 -9.13 -31.75
C LEU A 299 -19.57 -9.68 -32.16
N LEU A 300 -19.62 -10.57 -33.14
CA LEU A 300 -20.83 -11.27 -33.54
C LEU A 300 -20.84 -12.67 -32.90
N ASP A 301 -21.82 -12.96 -32.04
CA ASP A 301 -22.05 -14.28 -31.46
C ASP A 301 -23.06 -15.08 -32.30
N ASP A 302 -22.54 -15.68 -33.36
CA ASP A 302 -23.23 -16.56 -34.31
C ASP A 302 -23.13 -18.06 -33.93
N ARG A 303 -22.64 -18.37 -32.73
CA ARG A 303 -22.40 -19.76 -32.29
C ARG A 303 -23.66 -20.61 -32.45
N LYS A 304 -23.51 -21.77 -33.10
CA LYS A 304 -24.59 -22.75 -33.32
C LYS A 304 -24.64 -23.74 -32.16
N GLY A 305 -25.84 -24.21 -31.83
CA GLY A 305 -26.04 -25.22 -30.77
C GLY A 305 -25.90 -24.71 -29.33
N VAL A 306 -25.63 -23.41 -29.14
CA VAL A 306 -25.58 -22.76 -27.82
C VAL A 306 -26.93 -22.10 -27.53
N SER A 307 -27.46 -22.29 -26.32
CA SER A 307 -28.76 -21.70 -25.96
C SER A 307 -28.67 -20.17 -25.82
N PRO A 308 -29.74 -19.42 -26.14
CA PRO A 308 -29.75 -17.96 -25.99
C PRO A 308 -29.35 -17.48 -24.59
N GLY A 309 -29.80 -18.18 -23.53
CA GLY A 309 -29.44 -17.84 -22.16
C GLY A 309 -27.94 -17.91 -21.87
N VAL A 310 -27.23 -18.90 -22.46
CA VAL A 310 -25.77 -18.99 -22.35
C VAL A 310 -25.10 -17.84 -23.08
N LYS A 311 -25.57 -17.51 -24.30
CA LYS A 311 -25.04 -16.37 -25.06
C LYS A 311 -25.22 -15.03 -24.33
N PHE A 312 -26.38 -14.81 -23.71
CA PHE A 312 -26.64 -13.61 -22.91
C PHE A 312 -25.68 -13.51 -21.74
N LYS A 313 -25.49 -14.61 -21.01
CA LYS A 313 -24.56 -14.66 -19.88
C LYS A 313 -23.12 -14.42 -20.31
N ASP A 314 -22.68 -14.99 -21.44
CA ASP A 314 -21.34 -14.73 -21.99
C ASP A 314 -21.18 -13.25 -22.39
N ALA A 315 -22.20 -12.64 -23.01
CA ALA A 315 -22.16 -11.23 -23.38
C ALA A 315 -22.08 -10.29 -22.17
N GLU A 316 -22.85 -10.59 -21.12
CA GLU A 316 -22.82 -9.87 -19.84
C GLU A 316 -21.48 -10.02 -19.12
N LEU A 317 -20.91 -11.23 -19.15
CA LEU A 317 -19.62 -11.56 -18.55
C LEU A 317 -18.46 -10.86 -19.25
N ILE A 318 -18.40 -10.92 -20.59
CA ILE A 318 -17.38 -10.24 -21.42
C ILE A 318 -17.44 -8.72 -21.20
N GLY A 319 -18.64 -8.17 -21.04
CA GLY A 319 -18.81 -6.81 -20.55
C GLY A 319 -18.59 -5.70 -21.57
N THR A 320 -18.75 -6.00 -22.87
CA THR A 320 -18.71 -4.99 -23.93
C THR A 320 -19.71 -3.87 -23.63
N PRO A 321 -19.37 -2.58 -23.83
CA PRO A 321 -20.22 -1.44 -23.47
C PRO A 321 -21.63 -1.48 -24.05
N ARG A 322 -21.78 -2.03 -25.27
CA ARG A 322 -23.04 -2.17 -25.99
C ARG A 322 -23.29 -3.63 -26.32
N ILE A 323 -24.43 -4.17 -25.90
CA ILE A 323 -24.88 -5.53 -26.24
C ILE A 323 -26.16 -5.39 -27.06
N VAL A 324 -26.23 -6.05 -28.21
CA VAL A 324 -27.39 -6.02 -29.10
C VAL A 324 -27.93 -7.42 -29.25
N ILE A 325 -29.24 -7.62 -29.05
CA ILE A 325 -29.88 -8.91 -29.18
C ILE A 325 -30.70 -8.95 -30.48
N ALA A 326 -30.19 -9.70 -31.47
CA ALA A 326 -30.95 -10.10 -32.65
C ALA A 326 -31.75 -11.36 -32.32
N GLY A 327 -32.94 -11.18 -31.74
CA GLY A 327 -33.80 -12.26 -31.26
C GLY A 327 -35.20 -12.22 -31.87
N ARG A 328 -36.21 -12.62 -31.08
CA ARG A 328 -37.62 -12.69 -31.52
C ARG A 328 -38.17 -11.36 -32.07
N GLY A 329 -37.65 -10.21 -31.61
CA GLY A 329 -38.03 -8.89 -32.08
C GLY A 329 -37.76 -8.64 -33.57
N VAL A 330 -36.84 -9.40 -34.18
CA VAL A 330 -36.48 -9.23 -35.59
C VAL A 330 -37.69 -9.44 -36.50
N ALA A 331 -38.57 -10.38 -36.17
CA ALA A 331 -39.79 -10.66 -36.93
C ALA A 331 -40.80 -9.48 -36.93
N ILE A 332 -40.67 -8.54 -36.00
CA ILE A 332 -41.47 -7.31 -35.92
C ILE A 332 -40.64 -6.04 -36.19
N GLY A 333 -39.43 -6.20 -36.74
CA GLY A 333 -38.59 -5.09 -37.19
C GLY A 333 -37.74 -4.41 -36.11
N VAL A 334 -37.49 -5.05 -34.95
CA VAL A 334 -36.70 -4.44 -33.86
C VAL A 334 -35.58 -5.34 -33.34
N VAL A 335 -34.55 -4.72 -32.76
CA VAL A 335 -33.50 -5.38 -31.95
C VAL A 335 -33.44 -4.76 -30.56
N GLU A 336 -33.10 -5.54 -29.55
CA GLU A 336 -32.89 -5.01 -28.20
C GLU A 336 -31.46 -4.46 -28.10
N VAL A 337 -31.30 -3.19 -27.73
CA VAL A 337 -30.00 -2.57 -27.48
C VAL A 337 -29.83 -2.34 -25.98
N ARG A 338 -28.74 -2.87 -25.42
CA ARG A 338 -28.38 -2.73 -24.00
C ARG A 338 -27.13 -1.89 -23.83
N ASN A 339 -27.18 -0.95 -22.90
CA ASN A 339 -26.01 -0.25 -22.39
C ASN A 339 -25.49 -0.98 -21.14
N ARG A 340 -24.41 -1.76 -21.31
CA ARG A 340 -23.85 -2.59 -20.23
C ARG A 340 -23.39 -1.77 -19.03
N ARG A 341 -22.91 -0.54 -19.28
CA ARG A 341 -22.40 0.36 -18.25
C ARG A 341 -23.53 1.03 -17.46
N ALA A 342 -24.54 1.56 -18.14
CA ALA A 342 -25.70 2.22 -17.53
C ALA A 342 -26.75 1.24 -16.98
N GLY A 343 -26.75 -0.02 -17.42
CA GLY A 343 -27.75 -1.01 -17.02
C GLY A 343 -29.13 -0.78 -17.66
N THR A 344 -29.20 -0.04 -18.77
CA THR A 344 -30.44 0.27 -19.48
C THR A 344 -30.58 -0.58 -20.73
N SER A 345 -31.80 -0.93 -21.12
CA SER A 345 -32.11 -1.57 -22.39
C SER A 345 -33.35 -0.98 -23.05
N GLY A 346 -33.49 -1.19 -24.35
CA GLY A 346 -34.69 -0.81 -25.10
C GLY A 346 -34.69 -1.39 -26.51
N ASP A 347 -35.88 -1.53 -27.08
CA ASP A 347 -36.06 -1.97 -28.45
C ASP A 347 -35.81 -0.79 -29.41
N VAL A 348 -35.03 -1.07 -30.46
CA VAL A 348 -34.69 -0.10 -31.51
C VAL A 348 -35.06 -0.72 -32.86
N ALA A 349 -35.70 0.07 -33.72
CA ALA A 349 -36.01 -0.35 -35.08
C ALA A 349 -34.71 -0.75 -35.81
N ILE A 350 -34.73 -1.88 -36.53
CA ILE A 350 -33.56 -2.44 -37.20
C ILE A 350 -32.90 -1.41 -38.11
N ASP A 351 -33.71 -0.65 -38.86
CA ASP A 351 -33.24 0.35 -39.82
C ASP A 351 -32.50 1.54 -39.15
N ASP A 352 -32.78 1.80 -37.88
CA ASP A 352 -32.17 2.87 -37.09
C ASP A 352 -31.09 2.37 -36.13
N ALA A 353 -30.98 1.05 -35.92
CA ALA A 353 -30.12 0.45 -34.90
C ALA A 353 -28.66 0.88 -35.04
N ALA A 354 -28.10 0.87 -36.26
CA ALA A 354 -26.71 1.27 -36.49
C ALA A 354 -26.46 2.74 -36.08
N LYS A 355 -27.35 3.66 -36.50
CA LYS A 355 -27.24 5.09 -36.16
C LYS A 355 -27.39 5.31 -34.66
N HIS A 356 -28.35 4.63 -34.04
CA HIS A 356 -28.58 4.70 -32.60
C HIS A 356 -27.33 4.26 -31.82
N ILE A 357 -26.77 3.09 -32.15
CA ILE A 357 -25.60 2.52 -31.48
C ILE A 357 -24.36 3.42 -31.62
N VAL A 358 -24.13 4.00 -32.80
CA VAL A 358 -23.04 4.96 -33.04
C VAL A 358 -23.22 6.23 -32.20
N ALA A 359 -24.47 6.72 -32.06
CA ALA A 359 -24.78 7.90 -31.27
C ALA A 359 -24.77 7.66 -29.74
N MET A 360 -24.76 6.39 -29.28
CA MET A 360 -24.74 6.09 -27.85
C MET A 360 -23.44 6.59 -27.21
N PRO A 361 -23.53 7.33 -26.09
CA PRO A 361 -22.37 7.96 -25.47
C PRO A 361 -21.34 6.92 -25.00
N ILE A 362 -20.09 7.22 -25.35
CA ILE A 362 -18.88 6.51 -24.91
C ILE A 362 -18.50 7.14 -23.56
N LYS A 363 -18.71 6.45 -22.44
CA LYS A 363 -18.29 6.92 -21.11
C LYS A 363 -17.39 5.93 -20.41
#